data_AF-A0A813L4Y9-F1
#
_entry.id   AF-A0A813L4Y9-F1
#
_cell.length_a   1.000
_cell.length_b   1.000
_cell.length_c   1.000
_cell.angle_alpha   90.00
_cell.angle_beta   90.00
_cell.angle_gamma   90.00
#
_symmetry.space_group_name_H-M   'P 1'
#
loop_
_entity.id
_entity.type
_entity.pdbx_description
1 polymer ?
#
loop_
_entity_poly.entity_id
_entity_poly.type
_entity_poly.pdbx_seq_one_letter_code
_entity_poly.pdbx_strand_id
1 'polypeptide(L)'
;EGSCRLARLHSAKVMGPQSTTYSLAPEEGNLHQLEALEDCAFFDIVTPAYDASLGRDCTYYAVTPQAVDTRLYALSLFKPSAFTTQLLVYA
;
A
#
# COMPACT_ATOMS: atom_id res chain seq x y z
N GLU A 1 9.14 21.43 8.44
CA GLU A 1 9.17 20.21 9.26
C GLU A 1 8.28 19.18 8.60
N GLY A 2 8.83 18.03 8.19
CA GLY A 2 8.08 17.03 7.42
C GLY A 2 7.07 16.33 8.31
N SER A 3 5.79 16.31 7.92
CA SER A 3 4.74 15.71 8.76
C SER A 3 5.01 14.21 8.96
N CYS A 4 5.26 13.81 10.20
CA CYS A 4 5.33 12.42 10.60
C CYS A 4 3.92 11.92 10.94
N ARG A 5 3.51 10.78 10.38
CA ARG A 5 2.21 10.15 10.65
C ARG A 5 2.42 8.82 11.37
N LEU A 6 1.64 8.55 12.40
CA LEU A 6 1.70 7.26 13.10
C LEU A 6 0.73 6.27 12.44
N ALA A 7 1.20 5.05 12.23
CA ALA A 7 0.38 3.95 11.71
C ALA A 7 0.65 2.67 12.50
N ARG A 8 -0.39 1.86 12.68
CA ARG A 8 -0.31 0.58 13.38
C ARG A 8 -0.33 -0.56 12.37
N LEU A 9 0.53 -1.57 12.57
CA LEU A 9 0.52 -2.77 11.73
C LEU A 9 -0.81 -3.52 11.89
N HIS A 10 -1.54 -3.66 10.79
CA HIS A 10 -2.79 -4.41 10.72
C HIS A 10 -2.55 -5.89 10.42
N SER A 11 -1.77 -6.19 9.38
CA SER A 11 -1.44 -7.56 8.99
C SER A 11 -0.06 -7.65 8.32
N ALA A 12 0.55 -8.84 8.41
CA ALA A 12 1.76 -9.23 7.70
C ALA A 12 1.61 -10.71 7.34
N LYS A 13 1.26 -11.00 6.08
CA LYS A 13 0.90 -12.35 5.61
C LYS A 13 1.45 -12.61 4.22
N VAL A 14 1.83 -13.86 3.98
CA VAL A 14 2.09 -14.40 2.64
C VAL A 14 0.76 -14.89 2.07
N MET A 15 0.47 -14.55 0.81
CA MET A 15 -0.78 -14.89 0.12
C MET A 15 -0.48 -15.85 -1.03
N GLY A 16 -1.39 -16.81 -1.26
CA GLY A 16 -1.21 -17.91 -2.21
C GLY A 16 -0.82 -19.23 -1.52
N PRO A 17 -0.74 -20.35 -2.27
CA PRO A 17 -1.05 -20.46 -3.71
C PRO A 17 -2.55 -20.44 -4.03
N GLN A 18 -3.42 -20.69 -3.04
CA GLN A 18 -4.87 -20.57 -3.24
C GLN A 18 -5.28 -19.10 -3.32
N SER A 19 -6.08 -18.77 -4.32
CA SER A 19 -6.68 -17.45 -4.44
C SER A 19 -7.55 -17.15 -3.23
N THR A 20 -7.32 -16.00 -2.61
CA THR A 20 -8.15 -15.48 -1.51
C THR A 20 -8.48 -14.02 -1.80
N THR A 21 -9.65 -13.58 -1.32
CA THR A 21 -9.98 -12.15 -1.31
C THR A 21 -9.39 -11.50 -0.07
N TYR A 22 -8.87 -10.29 -0.24
CA TYR A 22 -8.44 -9.43 0.86
C TYR A 22 -9.15 -8.09 0.73
N SER A 23 -9.79 -7.63 1.81
CA SER A 23 -10.62 -6.42 1.78
C SER A 23 -9.98 -5.30 2.58
N LEU A 24 -10.07 -4.09 2.04
CA LEU A 24 -9.60 -2.85 2.63
C LEU A 24 -10.76 -1.87 2.74
N ALA A 25 -10.69 -0.98 3.71
CA ALA A 25 -11.64 0.11 3.89
C ALA A 25 -10.88 1.43 4.11
N PRO A 26 -11.52 2.60 3.91
CA PRO A 26 -10.86 3.90 4.10
C PRO A 26 -10.17 4.06 5.47
N GLU A 27 -10.69 3.41 6.51
CA GLU A 27 -10.18 3.48 7.88
C GLU A 27 -9.51 2.18 8.37
N GLU A 28 -9.50 1.12 7.55
CA GLU A 28 -8.97 -0.19 7.95
C GLU A 28 -8.11 -0.83 6.86
N GLY A 29 -6.85 -1.15 7.18
CA GLY A 29 -5.91 -1.75 6.21
C GLY A 29 -5.56 -0.83 5.03
N ASN A 30 -5.95 0.44 5.07
CA ASN A 30 -5.84 1.40 3.96
C ASN A 30 -4.39 1.74 3.53
N LEU A 31 -3.40 1.32 4.32
CA LEU A 31 -1.98 1.38 3.97
C LEU A 31 -1.43 -0.04 3.92
N HIS A 32 -0.85 -0.41 2.78
CA HIS A 32 -0.29 -1.74 2.56
C HIS A 32 0.89 -1.69 1.59
N GLN A 33 1.71 -2.73 1.64
CA GLN A 33 2.79 -2.99 0.71
C GLN A 33 2.63 -4.42 0.22
N LEU A 34 2.77 -4.63 -1.09
CA LEU A 34 2.83 -5.94 -1.70
C LEU A 34 4.26 -6.19 -2.16
N GLU A 35 4.78 -7.37 -1.85
CA GLU A 35 6.08 -7.85 -2.30
C GLU A 35 5.87 -9.20 -2.98
N ALA A 36 6.24 -9.27 -4.26
CA ALA A 36 6.17 -10.51 -5.02
C ALA A 36 7.32 -11.43 -4.60
N LEU A 37 6.99 -12.61 -4.06
CA LEU A 37 7.99 -13.65 -3.71
C LEU A 37 8.37 -14.51 -4.92
N GLU A 38 7.49 -14.57 -5.91
CA GLU A 38 7.62 -15.24 -7.20
C GLU A 38 6.79 -14.48 -8.24
N ASP A 39 6.84 -14.90 -9.51
CA ASP A 39 5.98 -14.33 -10.55
C ASP A 39 4.51 -14.56 -10.19
N CYS A 40 3.80 -13.48 -9.89
CA CYS A 40 2.43 -13.54 -9.39
C CYS A 40 1.51 -12.53 -10.08
N ALA A 41 0.21 -12.79 -10.02
CA ALA A 41 -0.83 -11.85 -10.40
C ALA A 41 -1.81 -11.65 -9.24
N PHE A 42 -2.28 -10.43 -9.07
CA PHE A 42 -3.40 -10.09 -8.19
C PHE A 42 -4.42 -9.28 -8.97
N PHE A 43 -5.66 -9.25 -8.46
CA PHE A 43 -6.77 -8.56 -9.10
C PHE A 43 -7.45 -7.65 -8.08
N ASP A 44 -7.40 -6.35 -8.35
CA ASP A 44 -7.99 -5.32 -7.48
C ASP A 44 -9.31 -4.81 -8.04
N ILE A 45 -10.28 -4.67 -7.13
CA ILE A 45 -11.50 -3.90 -7.35
C ILE A 45 -11.43 -2.66 -6.47
N VAL A 46 -11.21 -1.50 -7.07
CA VAL A 46 -11.07 -0.21 -6.36
C VAL A 46 -12.32 0.62 -6.54
N THR A 47 -12.99 0.98 -5.44
CA THR A 47 -14.22 1.79 -5.46
C THR A 47 -14.21 2.89 -4.39
N PRO A 48 -14.33 4.18 -4.76
CA PRO A 48 -14.20 4.72 -6.12
C PRO A 48 -12.75 4.61 -6.62
N ALA A 49 -12.56 4.62 -7.94
CA ALA A 49 -11.22 4.70 -8.53
C ALA A 49 -10.45 5.96 -8.10
N TYR A 50 -9.12 5.90 -8.15
CA TYR A 50 -8.26 7.06 -7.95
C TYR A 50 -8.58 8.18 -8.93
N ASP A 51 -8.50 9.41 -8.45
CA ASP A 51 -8.81 10.62 -9.20
C ASP A 51 -8.16 11.81 -8.50
N ALA A 52 -7.04 12.28 -9.05
CA ALA A 52 -6.29 13.40 -8.51
C ALA A 52 -7.13 14.70 -8.49
N SER A 53 -8.04 14.88 -9.44
CA SER A 53 -8.89 16.09 -9.51
C SER A 53 -9.90 16.17 -8.36
N LEU A 54 -10.26 15.01 -7.80
CA LEU A 54 -11.12 14.87 -6.63
C LEU A 54 -10.33 14.58 -5.35
N GLY A 55 -8.99 14.77 -5.35
CA GLY A 55 -8.13 14.57 -4.20
C GLY A 55 -7.88 13.10 -3.82
N ARG A 56 -8.21 12.15 -4.68
CA ARG A 56 -7.94 10.70 -4.50
C ARG A 56 -6.68 10.30 -5.26
N ASP A 57 -5.59 11.00 -5.00
CA ASP A 57 -4.29 10.67 -5.60
C ASP A 57 -3.59 9.57 -4.78
N CYS A 58 -2.77 8.75 -5.44
CA CYS A 58 -2.03 7.69 -4.74
C CYS A 58 -0.83 8.29 -4.00
N THR A 59 -0.79 8.16 -2.68
CA THR A 59 0.30 8.68 -1.83
C THR A 59 1.14 7.54 -1.27
N TYR A 60 2.45 7.63 -1.44
CA TYR A 60 3.40 6.64 -0.93
C TYR A 60 4.05 7.11 0.37
N TYR A 61 4.32 6.15 1.25
CA TYR A 61 4.93 6.37 2.55
C TYR A 61 6.13 5.44 2.74
N ALA A 62 7.10 5.88 3.54
CA ALA A 62 8.18 5.03 4.04
C ALA A 62 8.16 5.01 5.56
N VAL A 63 8.53 3.87 6.14
CA VAL A 63 8.78 3.75 7.57
C VAL A 63 10.01 4.57 7.93
N THR A 64 9.91 5.45 8.92
CA THR A 64 11.05 6.20 9.42
C THR A 64 11.88 5.33 10.37
N PRO A 65 13.18 5.59 10.54
CA PRO A 65 14.03 4.84 11.46
C PRO A 65 13.63 4.95 12.94
N GLN A 66 12.68 5.84 13.28
CA GLN A 66 12.26 6.06 14.66
C GLN A 66 11.32 4.94 15.09
N ALA A 67 11.86 3.98 15.84
CA ALA A 67 11.06 2.94 16.48
C ALA A 67 10.13 3.58 17.53
N VAL A 68 8.82 3.48 17.34
CA VAL A 68 7.83 3.96 18.32
C VAL A 68 7.41 2.81 19.24
N ASP A 69 7.10 1.63 18.66
CA ASP A 69 6.80 0.37 19.34
C ASP A 69 6.86 -0.79 18.31
N THR A 70 6.82 -2.05 18.76
CA THR A 70 6.80 -3.30 17.99
C THR A 70 5.76 -3.37 16.87
N ARG A 71 4.63 -2.65 16.99
CA ARG A 71 3.55 -2.60 15.99
C ARG A 71 3.15 -1.18 15.59
N LEU A 72 3.86 -0.16 16.06
CA LEU A 72 3.58 1.24 15.80
C LEU A 72 4.74 1.87 15.04
N TYR A 73 4.44 2.36 13.84
CA TYR A 73 5.42 2.90 12.92
C TYR A 73 5.18 4.37 12.70
N ALA A 74 6.27 5.13 12.68
CA ALA A 74 6.29 6.48 12.17
C ALA A 74 6.49 6.43 10.65
N LEU A 75 5.65 7.15 9.90
CA LEU A 75 5.64 7.21 8.45
C LEU A 75 5.93 8.62 7.96
N SER A 76 6.73 8.73 6.89
CA SER A 76 6.94 9.97 6.15
C SER A 76 6.51 9.81 4.70
N LEU A 77 6.15 10.94 4.07
CA LEU A 77 5.90 10.95 2.62
C LEU A 77 7.14 10.48 1.88
N PHE A 78 6.92 9.61 0.89
CA PHE A 78 7.98 9.01 0.11
C PHE A 78 7.64 9.09 -1.38
N LYS A 79 8.67 9.26 -2.21
CA LYS A 79 8.55 9.15 -3.66
C LYS A 79 9.47 8.01 -4.10
N PRO A 80 8.93 6.84 -4.48
CA PRO A 80 9.76 5.73 -4.88
C PRO A 80 10.50 6.05 -6.18
N SER A 81 11.83 5.88 -6.17
CA SER A 81 12.68 6.03 -7.35
C SER A 81 12.89 4.72 -8.11
N ALA A 82 12.69 3.58 -7.45
CA ALA A 82 12.85 2.23 -7.99
C ALA A 82 11.51 1.48 -8.05
N PHE A 83 10.50 2.12 -8.63
CA PHE A 83 9.17 1.54 -8.84
C PHE A 83 8.64 2.02 -10.19
N THR A 84 8.08 1.12 -10.99
CA THR A 84 7.46 1.45 -12.26
C THR A 84 6.25 0.58 -12.51
N THR A 85 5.28 1.14 -13.22
CA THR A 85 4.09 0.43 -13.69
C THR A 85 3.98 0.63 -15.19
N GLN A 86 3.72 -0.44 -15.92
CA GLN A 86 3.45 -0.37 -17.35
C GLN A 86 2.01 -0.81 -17.61
N LEU A 87 1.22 0.06 -18.24
CA LEU A 87 -0.13 -0.29 -18.66
C LEU A 87 -0.06 -1.26 -19.83
N LEU A 88 -0.69 -2.43 -19.66
CA LEU A 88 -0.92 -3.39 -20.74
C LEU A 88 -2.40 -3.35 -21.11
N VAL A 89 -2.69 -3.50 -22.40
CA VAL A 89 -4.06 -3.53 -22.91
C VAL A 89 -4.57 -4.97 -22.81
N TYR A 90 -5.68 -5.15 -22.10
CA TYR A 90 -6.42 -6.41 -22.14
C TYR A 90 -7.16 -6.49 -23.48
N ALA A 91 -6.86 -7.52 -24.28
CA ALA A 91 -7.42 -7.75 -25.60
C ALA A 91 -8.59 -8.74 -25.56
#